data_AF-A0A7L2RKS1-F1
#
_entry.id   AF-A0A7L2RKS1-F1
#
_cell.length_a   1.000
_cell.length_b   1.000
_cell.length_c   1.000
_cell.angle_alpha   90.00
_cell.angle_beta   90.00
_cell.angle_gamma   90.00
#
_symmetry.space_group_name_H-M   'P 1'
#
loop_
_entity.id
_entity.type
_entity.pdbx_description
1 polymer ?
#
loop_
_entity_poly.entity_id
_entity_poly.type
_entity_poly.pdbx_seq_one_letter_code
_entity_poly.pdbx_strand_id
1 'polypeptide(L)'
;MSASSLSWDQAVLQPPVCDAWKEIMEEAAYQLASCIVLLGYMGGSGIFGSLYIFGLLAPGYFCYALWGWLSACGLDIFIWNMLLVFACLLQLAHLAYRLRRNTIPEEFELLYKTMYLPLQVPLEVYKEIVKCCEGRVQLLVRDQNYAVEGKTPIDRLSLLLSGRIRVCQDGQFLHYVFPYQFLDSPEWESLRPSEEGTFQVTLTAETDCSFITWPRKKLYLLLRKDRYIARLFSSHLGYDISEK
;
A
#
# COMPACT_ATOMS: atom_id res chain seq x y z
N MET A 1 52.87 37.59 -9.92
CA MET A 1 53.16 36.14 -10.03
C MET A 1 51.84 35.43 -9.80
N SER A 2 51.36 34.72 -10.81
CA SER A 2 49.97 34.26 -10.95
C SER A 2 49.62 33.13 -9.99
N ALA A 3 48.46 33.26 -9.33
CA ALA A 3 47.78 32.17 -8.66
C ALA A 3 47.29 31.16 -9.70
N SER A 4 47.88 29.97 -9.75
CA SER A 4 47.39 28.87 -10.58
C SER A 4 46.29 28.13 -9.82
N SER A 5 45.05 28.42 -10.18
CA SER A 5 43.87 27.64 -9.80
C SER A 5 44.03 26.20 -10.26
N LEU A 6 44.01 25.24 -9.31
CA LEU A 6 43.92 23.81 -9.60
C LEU A 6 42.61 23.56 -10.36
N SER A 7 42.70 23.09 -11.61
CA SER A 7 41.53 22.75 -12.41
C SER A 7 40.91 21.45 -11.90
N TRP A 8 39.61 21.45 -11.65
CA TRP A 8 38.83 20.29 -11.20
C TRP A 8 38.96 19.08 -12.14
N ASP A 9 39.27 19.32 -13.42
CA ASP A 9 39.48 18.29 -14.44
C ASP A 9 40.68 17.39 -14.12
N GLN A 10 41.70 17.92 -13.45
CA GLN A 10 42.91 17.17 -13.12
C GLN A 10 42.72 16.24 -11.90
N ALA A 11 41.77 16.56 -11.02
CA ALA A 11 41.42 15.74 -9.86
C ALA A 11 40.53 14.55 -10.19
N VAL A 12 39.81 14.58 -11.33
CA VAL A 12 38.86 13.53 -11.74
C VAL A 12 39.49 12.54 -12.73
N LEU A 13 40.43 12.99 -13.57
CA LEU A 13 40.97 12.19 -14.69
C LEU A 13 42.30 11.49 -14.43
N GLN A 14 43.02 11.82 -13.35
CA GLN A 14 44.23 11.11 -12.95
C GLN A 14 43.99 10.47 -11.57
N PRO A 15 43.67 9.17 -11.49
CA PRO A 15 43.67 8.50 -10.19
C PRO A 15 45.07 8.64 -9.59
N PRO A 16 45.20 9.04 -8.32
CA PRO A 16 46.52 9.16 -7.69
C PRO A 16 47.23 7.82 -7.79
N VAL A 17 48.47 7.82 -8.27
CA VAL A 17 49.29 6.60 -8.31
C VAL A 17 49.62 6.24 -6.86
N CYS A 18 49.04 5.14 -6.38
CA CYS A 18 49.29 4.62 -5.04
C CYS A 18 50.66 3.92 -5.00
N ASP A 19 51.70 4.64 -4.58
CA ASP A 19 53.06 4.09 -4.48
C ASP A 19 53.29 3.25 -3.20
N ALA A 20 52.48 3.44 -2.14
CA ALA A 20 52.56 2.64 -0.90
C ALA A 20 51.29 2.74 -0.04
N TRP A 21 51.03 1.70 0.78
CA TRP A 21 50.04 1.78 1.87
C TRP A 21 50.49 2.81 2.91
N LYS A 22 49.62 3.76 3.26
CA LYS A 22 49.91 4.76 4.30
C LYS A 22 49.98 4.07 5.67
N GLU A 23 51.12 4.16 6.35
CA GLU A 23 51.31 3.68 7.74
C GLU A 23 50.65 4.58 8.81
N ILE A 24 49.63 5.37 8.44
CA ILE A 24 48.97 6.33 9.34
C ILE A 24 47.66 5.72 9.84
N MET A 25 47.32 6.00 11.11
CA MET A 25 46.08 5.59 11.77
C MET A 25 44.86 5.77 10.85
N GLU A 26 44.01 4.74 10.76
CA GLU A 26 42.83 4.75 9.90
C GLU A 26 41.96 5.99 10.17
N GLU A 27 41.64 6.70 9.09
CA GLU A 27 40.92 7.98 9.15
C GLU A 27 39.51 7.83 9.76
N ALA A 28 38.98 8.94 10.28
CA ALA A 28 37.69 8.99 10.95
C ALA A 28 36.52 8.41 10.14
N ALA A 29 36.59 8.48 8.79
CA ALA A 29 35.60 7.89 7.90
C ALA A 29 35.51 6.36 8.01
N TYR A 30 36.65 5.67 8.18
CA TYR A 30 36.69 4.22 8.35
C TYR A 30 36.12 3.79 9.71
N GLN A 31 36.47 4.51 10.77
CA GLN A 31 35.96 4.24 12.12
C GLN A 31 34.45 4.50 12.20
N LEU A 32 33.98 5.60 11.59
CA LEU A 32 32.55 5.91 11.48
C LEU A 32 31.80 4.82 10.69
N ALA A 33 32.34 4.40 9.53
CA ALA A 33 31.77 3.31 8.73
C ALA A 33 31.63 2.03 9.55
N SER A 34 32.68 1.66 10.28
CA SER A 34 32.72 0.47 11.14
C SER A 34 31.64 0.51 12.24
N CYS A 35 31.47 1.66 12.90
CA CYS A 35 30.41 1.84 13.89
C CYS A 35 29.01 1.72 13.27
N ILE A 36 28.77 2.33 12.11
CA ILE A 36 27.47 2.29 11.43
C ILE A 36 27.14 0.87 10.97
N VAL A 37 28.12 0.16 10.40
CA VAL A 37 27.94 -1.24 9.96
C VAL A 37 27.68 -2.16 11.14
N LEU A 38 28.40 -1.98 12.26
CA LEU A 38 28.14 -2.73 13.49
C LEU A 38 26.70 -2.53 13.97
N LEU A 39 26.22 -1.29 14.02
CA LEU A 39 24.83 -0.97 14.36
C LEU A 39 23.84 -1.60 13.37
N GLY A 40 24.17 -1.59 12.07
CA GLY A 40 23.35 -2.24 11.05
C GLY A 40 23.14 -3.73 11.29
N TYR A 41 24.18 -4.47 11.70
CA TYR A 41 24.08 -5.89 12.01
C TYR A 41 23.35 -6.20 13.32
N MET A 42 23.10 -5.21 14.18
CA MET A 42 22.30 -5.37 15.41
C MET A 42 20.78 -5.35 15.15
N GLY A 43 20.35 -5.26 13.89
CA GLY A 43 18.93 -5.25 13.56
C GLY A 43 18.20 -6.55 13.91
N GLY A 44 16.94 -6.42 14.33
CA GLY A 44 16.07 -7.55 14.69
C GLY A 44 15.47 -8.29 13.48
N SER A 45 14.64 -9.30 13.76
CA SER A 45 13.91 -10.08 12.74
C SER A 45 12.66 -9.34 12.23
N GLY A 46 12.24 -9.67 11.01
CA GLY A 46 11.01 -9.14 10.37
C GLY A 46 11.25 -8.00 9.38
N ILE A 47 10.16 -7.46 8.81
CA ILE A 47 10.21 -6.42 7.76
C ILE A 47 10.81 -5.12 8.30
N PHE A 48 10.39 -4.67 9.49
CA PHE A 48 10.92 -3.47 10.12
C PHE A 48 12.39 -3.64 10.54
N GLY A 49 12.76 -4.82 11.05
CA GLY A 49 14.15 -5.15 11.33
C GLY A 49 15.02 -5.14 10.07
N SER A 50 14.52 -5.69 8.97
CA SER A 50 15.22 -5.67 7.67
C SER A 50 15.38 -4.24 7.12
N LEU A 51 14.38 -3.37 7.26
CA LEU A 51 14.49 -1.96 6.90
C LEU A 51 15.56 -1.24 7.73
N TYR A 52 15.67 -1.55 9.02
CA TYR A 52 16.72 -1.03 9.89
C TYR A 52 18.11 -1.50 9.45
N ILE A 53 18.27 -2.81 9.19
CA ILE A 53 19.55 -3.40 8.75
C ILE A 53 20.03 -2.73 7.46
N PHE A 54 19.23 -2.75 6.39
CA PHE A 54 19.64 -2.18 5.11
C PHE A 54 19.72 -0.65 5.14
N GLY A 55 18.92 0.01 5.99
CA GLY A 55 18.93 1.45 6.20
C GLY A 55 20.23 1.96 6.83
N LEU A 56 20.88 1.15 7.67
CA LEU A 56 22.19 1.47 8.27
C LEU A 56 23.37 0.91 7.48
N LEU A 57 23.24 -0.27 6.88
CA LEU A 57 24.31 -0.84 6.06
C LEU A 57 24.60 0.01 4.81
N ALA A 58 23.59 0.58 4.16
CA ALA A 58 23.79 1.44 2.99
C ALA A 58 24.70 2.65 3.27
N PRO A 59 24.45 3.50 4.28
CA PRO A 59 25.36 4.60 4.61
C PRO A 59 26.72 4.10 5.13
N GLY A 60 26.77 2.97 5.85
CA GLY A 60 28.03 2.37 6.31
C GLY A 60 28.96 1.97 5.16
N TYR A 61 28.46 1.23 4.17
CA TYR A 61 29.22 0.87 2.96
C TYR A 61 29.56 2.09 2.11
N PHE A 62 28.71 3.12 2.07
CA PHE A 62 29.02 4.36 1.39
C PHE A 62 30.21 5.08 2.03
N CYS A 63 30.29 5.12 3.36
CA CYS A 63 31.45 5.65 4.07
C CYS A 63 32.74 4.84 3.79
N TYR A 64 32.66 3.50 3.71
CA TYR A 64 33.80 2.68 3.30
C TYR A 64 34.22 2.91 1.85
N ALA A 65 33.27 3.08 0.93
CA ALA A 65 33.58 3.44 -0.46
C ALA A 65 34.29 4.79 -0.53
N LEU A 66 33.79 5.79 0.21
CA LEU A 66 34.39 7.13 0.25
C LEU A 66 35.82 7.11 0.80
N TRP A 67 36.05 6.33 1.87
CA TRP A 67 37.40 6.11 2.40
C TRP A 67 38.31 5.38 1.39
N GLY A 68 37.79 4.35 0.71
CA GLY A 68 38.50 3.63 -0.33
C GLY A 68 38.95 4.53 -1.48
N TRP A 69 38.11 5.50 -1.86
CA TRP A 69 38.38 6.46 -2.93
C TRP A 69 39.36 7.57 -2.52
N LEU A 70 39.12 8.21 -1.37
CA LEU A 70 39.87 9.39 -0.95
C LEU A 70 41.22 9.07 -0.30
N SER A 71 41.30 7.95 0.43
CA SER A 71 42.38 7.72 1.40
C SER A 71 43.18 6.47 1.10
N ALA A 72 42.51 5.34 0.82
CA ALA A 72 43.18 4.07 0.52
C ALA A 72 43.60 3.95 -0.95
N CYS A 73 43.01 4.75 -1.86
CA CYS A 73 43.19 4.70 -3.32
C CYS A 73 43.11 3.26 -3.90
N GLY A 74 42.29 2.44 -3.25
CA GLY A 74 41.93 1.08 -3.67
C GLY A 74 40.66 1.11 -4.49
N LEU A 75 40.81 1.09 -5.82
CA LEU A 75 39.67 1.07 -6.75
C LEU A 75 38.82 -0.20 -6.56
N ASP A 76 39.44 -1.31 -6.18
CA ASP A 76 38.78 -2.54 -5.78
C ASP A 76 37.89 -2.35 -4.53
N ILE A 77 38.43 -1.72 -3.47
CA ILE A 77 37.70 -1.42 -2.23
C ILE A 77 36.50 -0.52 -2.54
N PHE A 78 36.71 0.51 -3.36
CA PHE A 78 35.64 1.41 -3.78
C PHE A 78 34.53 0.67 -4.53
N ILE A 79 34.88 -0.13 -5.57
CA ILE A 79 33.91 -0.84 -6.40
C ILE A 79 33.08 -1.82 -5.55
N TRP A 80 33.73 -2.63 -4.72
CA TRP A 80 33.03 -3.62 -3.90
C TRP A 80 32.05 -2.97 -2.92
N ASN A 81 32.45 -1.89 -2.25
CA ASN A 81 31.58 -1.18 -1.33
C ASN A 81 30.41 -0.48 -2.05
N MET A 82 30.64 0.10 -3.23
CA MET A 82 29.55 0.69 -4.04
C MET A 82 28.53 -0.35 -4.53
N LEU A 83 28.98 -1.56 -4.90
CA LEU A 83 28.08 -2.67 -5.23
C LEU A 83 27.22 -3.08 -4.03
N LEU A 84 27.80 -3.10 -2.82
CA LEU A 84 27.05 -3.37 -1.59
C LEU A 84 26.04 -2.27 -1.26
N VAL A 85 26.39 -0.99 -1.45
CA VAL A 85 25.43 0.13 -1.33
C VAL A 85 24.26 -0.09 -2.28
N PHE A 86 24.52 -0.40 -3.55
CA PHE A 86 23.47 -0.62 -4.53
C PHE A 86 22.58 -1.82 -4.16
N ALA A 87 23.18 -2.92 -3.70
CA ALA A 87 22.44 -4.08 -3.21
C ALA A 87 21.53 -3.71 -2.02
N CYS A 88 22.03 -2.94 -1.04
CA CYS A 88 21.22 -2.47 0.08
C CYS A 88 20.08 -1.55 -0.36
N LEU A 89 20.32 -0.64 -1.31
CA LEU A 89 19.28 0.23 -1.87
C LEU A 89 18.20 -0.55 -2.62
N LEU A 90 18.59 -1.56 -3.41
CA LEU A 90 17.62 -2.45 -4.08
C LEU A 90 16.77 -3.22 -3.07
N GLN A 91 17.37 -3.74 -2.00
CA GLN A 91 16.63 -4.42 -0.93
C GLN A 91 15.67 -3.45 -0.22
N LEU A 92 16.12 -2.24 0.13
CA LEU A 92 15.25 -1.21 0.70
C LEU A 92 14.08 -0.86 -0.24
N ALA A 93 14.34 -0.69 -1.53
CA ALA A 93 13.31 -0.40 -2.52
C ALA A 93 12.31 -1.56 -2.63
N HIS A 94 12.78 -2.81 -2.64
CA HIS A 94 11.92 -3.99 -2.67
C HIS A 94 11.05 -4.09 -1.40
N LEU A 95 11.63 -3.86 -0.22
CA LEU A 95 10.91 -3.88 1.04
C LEU A 95 9.90 -2.73 1.14
N ALA A 96 10.28 -1.52 0.73
CA ALA A 96 9.38 -0.37 0.68
C ALA A 96 8.21 -0.63 -0.28
N TYR A 97 8.47 -1.24 -1.44
CA TYR A 97 7.42 -1.66 -2.37
C TYR A 97 6.48 -2.69 -1.73
N ARG A 98 7.02 -3.71 -1.06
CA ARG A 98 6.21 -4.73 -0.38
C ARG A 98 5.40 -4.15 0.77
N LEU A 99 5.98 -3.22 1.54
CA LEU A 99 5.29 -2.54 2.63
C LEU A 99 4.15 -1.70 2.08
N ARG A 100 4.41 -0.86 1.06
CA ARG A 100 3.40 -0.04 0.40
C ARG A 100 2.26 -0.86 -0.21
N ARG A 101 2.57 -2.04 -0.76
CA ARG A 101 1.56 -2.97 -1.29
C ARG A 101 0.68 -3.58 -0.19
N ASN A 102 1.22 -3.72 1.02
CA ASN A 102 0.53 -4.34 2.15
C ASN A 102 -0.13 -3.32 3.09
N THR A 103 0.18 -2.03 2.95
CA THR A 103 -0.49 -0.97 3.71
C THR A 103 -1.93 -0.85 3.22
N ILE A 104 -2.86 -1.19 4.11
CA ILE A 104 -4.29 -1.00 3.93
C ILE A 104 -4.55 0.51 3.82
N PRO A 105 -5.21 1.03 2.77
CA PRO A 105 -5.52 2.46 2.67
C PRO A 105 -6.34 2.94 3.87
N GLU A 106 -6.20 4.22 4.24
CA GLU A 106 -6.81 4.81 5.43
C GLU A 106 -8.35 4.61 5.50
N GLU A 107 -9.03 4.67 4.35
CA GLU A 107 -10.48 4.42 4.27
C GLU A 107 -10.87 2.99 4.69
N PHE A 108 -10.02 2.00 4.40
CA PHE A 108 -10.24 0.62 4.83
C PHE A 108 -9.88 0.44 6.32
N GLU A 109 -8.90 1.18 6.85
CA GLU A 109 -8.64 1.17 8.30
C GLU A 109 -9.84 1.73 9.08
N LEU A 110 -10.44 2.82 8.59
CA LEU A 110 -11.65 3.40 9.18
C LEU A 110 -12.83 2.43 9.07
N LEU A 111 -13.03 1.81 7.91
CA LEU A 111 -14.05 0.77 7.72
C LEU A 111 -13.87 -0.39 8.71
N TYR A 112 -12.64 -0.86 8.92
CA TYR A 112 -12.34 -1.92 9.87
C TYR A 112 -12.72 -1.51 11.30
N LYS A 113 -12.31 -0.31 11.73
CA LYS A 113 -12.63 0.22 13.08
C LYS A 113 -14.13 0.39 13.31
N THR A 114 -14.87 0.80 12.27
CA THR A 114 -16.31 1.10 12.39
C THR A 114 -17.18 -0.15 12.35
N MET A 115 -16.96 -1.07 11.41
CA MET A 115 -17.86 -2.21 11.18
C MET A 115 -17.33 -3.54 11.74
N TYR A 116 -16.03 -3.80 11.59
CA TYR A 116 -15.45 -5.12 11.83
C TYR A 116 -14.85 -5.28 13.23
N LEU A 117 -14.30 -4.21 13.79
CA LEU A 117 -13.71 -4.18 15.12
C LEU A 117 -14.75 -4.41 16.24
N PRO A 118 -15.96 -3.80 16.20
CA PRO A 118 -16.99 -4.06 17.22
C PRO A 118 -17.45 -5.53 17.24
N LEU A 119 -17.36 -6.20 16.09
CA LEU A 119 -17.68 -7.63 15.91
C LEU A 119 -16.50 -8.56 16.21
N GLN A 120 -15.36 -8.00 16.66
CA GLN A 120 -14.12 -8.72 16.97
C GLN A 120 -13.59 -9.57 15.81
N VAL A 121 -13.77 -9.11 14.57
CA VAL A 121 -13.30 -9.82 13.38
C VAL A 121 -11.77 -9.79 13.33
N PRO A 122 -11.08 -10.95 13.18
CA PRO A 122 -9.63 -10.96 13.07
C PRO A 122 -9.13 -10.20 11.85
N LEU A 123 -8.03 -9.44 12.00
CA LEU A 123 -7.46 -8.63 10.93
C LEU A 123 -7.10 -9.46 9.68
N GLU A 124 -6.67 -10.71 9.86
CA GLU A 124 -6.35 -11.61 8.73
C GLU A 124 -7.58 -11.97 7.89
N VAL A 125 -8.74 -12.13 8.52
CA VAL A 125 -10.01 -12.34 7.81
C VAL A 125 -10.40 -11.06 7.05
N TYR A 126 -10.26 -9.91 7.69
CA TYR A 126 -10.55 -8.61 7.07
C TYR A 126 -9.68 -8.37 5.83
N LYS A 127 -8.38 -8.70 5.89
CA LYS A 127 -7.47 -8.60 4.74
C LYS A 127 -7.93 -9.44 3.55
N GLU A 128 -8.48 -10.63 3.77
CA GLU A 128 -9.04 -11.45 2.68
C GLU A 128 -10.29 -10.81 2.06
N ILE A 129 -11.14 -10.16 2.87
CA ILE A 129 -12.31 -9.39 2.38
C ILE A 129 -11.85 -8.18 1.54
N VAL A 130 -10.86 -7.42 2.02
CA VAL A 130 -10.29 -6.26 1.28
C VAL A 130 -9.61 -6.70 -0.01
N LYS A 131 -8.91 -7.84 0.02
CA LYS A 131 -8.30 -8.41 -1.19
C LYS A 131 -9.34 -8.79 -2.24
N CYS A 132 -10.54 -9.21 -1.81
CA CYS A 132 -11.64 -9.55 -2.71
C CYS A 132 -12.23 -8.32 -3.43
N CYS A 133 -12.20 -7.13 -2.83
CA CYS A 133 -12.56 -5.87 -3.51
C CYS A 133 -11.37 -5.20 -4.23
N GLU A 134 -10.29 -5.96 -4.47
CA GLU A 134 -9.07 -5.49 -5.14
C GLU A 134 -8.35 -4.33 -4.41
N GLY A 135 -8.75 -4.02 -3.17
CA GLY A 135 -8.21 -2.91 -2.38
C GLY A 135 -8.42 -1.53 -3.02
N ARG A 136 -9.44 -1.38 -3.88
CA ARG A 136 -9.71 -0.13 -4.62
C ARG A 136 -10.94 0.57 -4.06
N VAL A 137 -10.76 1.84 -3.72
CA VAL A 137 -11.84 2.78 -3.46
C VAL A 137 -12.22 3.44 -4.79
N GLN A 138 -13.51 3.50 -5.07
CA GLN A 138 -14.07 4.20 -6.23
C GLN A 138 -14.71 5.50 -5.78
N LEU A 139 -14.58 6.52 -6.63
CA LEU A 139 -15.15 7.85 -6.42
C LEU A 139 -16.39 8.00 -7.29
N LEU A 140 -17.42 8.62 -6.72
CA LEU A 140 -18.65 9.00 -7.39
C LEU A 140 -18.87 10.48 -7.16
N VAL A 141 -18.81 11.28 -8.22
CA VAL A 141 -18.97 12.74 -8.13
C VAL A 141 -20.44 13.06 -7.87
N ARG A 142 -20.71 14.19 -7.22
CA ARG A 142 -22.07 14.71 -7.07
C ARG A 142 -22.85 14.70 -8.39
N ASP A 143 -24.12 14.34 -8.30
CA ASP A 143 -25.10 14.18 -9.38
C ASP A 143 -24.78 13.05 -10.39
N GLN A 144 -23.74 12.24 -10.13
CA GLN A 144 -23.43 11.04 -10.91
C GLN A 144 -24.27 9.85 -10.44
N ASN A 145 -24.74 9.04 -11.40
CA ASN A 145 -25.49 7.82 -11.11
C ASN A 145 -24.55 6.64 -10.86
N TYR A 146 -24.69 5.99 -9.69
CA TYR A 146 -24.09 4.68 -9.42
C TYR A 146 -24.81 3.59 -10.22
N ALA A 147 -26.14 3.63 -10.24
CA ALA A 147 -26.98 2.71 -10.96
C ALA A 147 -28.20 3.44 -11.53
N VAL A 148 -28.67 2.97 -12.68
CA VAL A 148 -29.87 3.49 -13.35
C VAL A 148 -30.86 2.34 -13.48
N GLU A 149 -32.09 2.63 -13.08
CA GLU A 149 -33.22 1.69 -13.14
C GLU A 149 -33.38 1.07 -14.53
N GLY A 150 -33.52 -0.25 -14.56
CA GLY A 150 -33.70 -1.05 -15.79
C GLY A 150 -32.49 -1.11 -16.73
N LYS A 151 -31.37 -0.45 -16.40
CA LYS A 151 -30.18 -0.36 -17.27
C LYS A 151 -28.94 -0.97 -16.64
N THR A 152 -28.68 -0.67 -15.37
CA THR A 152 -27.48 -1.17 -14.71
C THR A 152 -27.69 -2.64 -14.32
N PRO A 153 -26.78 -3.57 -14.69
CA PRO A 153 -26.87 -4.96 -14.27
C PRO A 153 -26.44 -5.14 -12.81
N ILE A 154 -27.01 -6.14 -12.14
CA ILE A 154 -26.67 -6.53 -10.77
C ILE A 154 -25.54 -7.57 -10.81
N ASP A 155 -24.30 -7.09 -10.88
CA ASP A 155 -23.09 -7.91 -11.03
C ASP A 155 -22.08 -7.75 -9.88
N ARG A 156 -22.44 -6.97 -8.87
CA ARG A 156 -21.56 -6.55 -7.77
C ARG A 156 -22.33 -6.32 -6.48
N LEU A 157 -21.58 -6.25 -5.39
CA LEU A 157 -22.04 -5.74 -4.09
C LEU A 157 -21.13 -4.57 -3.72
N SER A 158 -21.69 -3.43 -3.34
CA SER A 158 -20.94 -2.22 -2.99
C SER A 158 -21.37 -1.63 -1.66
N LEU A 159 -20.39 -1.06 -0.94
CA LEU A 159 -20.58 -0.41 0.35
C LEU A 159 -20.12 1.04 0.26
N LEU A 160 -20.97 1.96 0.72
CA LEU A 160 -20.66 3.39 0.78
C LEU A 160 -19.68 3.66 1.93
N LEU A 161 -18.59 4.40 1.68
CA LEU A 161 -17.60 4.77 2.70
C LEU A 161 -17.75 6.22 3.14
N SER A 162 -18.11 7.11 2.23
CA SER A 162 -18.32 8.53 2.51
C SER A 162 -19.36 9.13 1.55
N GLY A 163 -19.92 10.27 1.95
CA GLY A 163 -20.93 10.98 1.18
C GLY A 163 -22.36 10.47 1.44
N ARG A 164 -23.26 10.77 0.51
CA ARG A 164 -24.67 10.37 0.59
C ARG A 164 -25.23 10.10 -0.80
N ILE A 165 -25.94 8.99 -0.92
CA ILE A 165 -26.60 8.58 -2.16
C ILE A 165 -28.11 8.67 -1.99
N ARG A 166 -28.77 9.26 -2.99
CA ARG A 166 -30.22 9.32 -3.13
C ARG A 166 -30.71 8.12 -3.92
N VAL A 167 -31.73 7.45 -3.42
CA VAL A 167 -32.41 6.35 -4.12
C VAL A 167 -33.76 6.82 -4.62
N CYS A 168 -34.02 6.62 -5.91
CA CYS A 168 -35.29 6.95 -6.55
C CYS A 168 -35.83 5.75 -7.35
N GLN A 169 -37.14 5.58 -7.38
CA GLN A 169 -37.84 4.61 -8.24
C GLN A 169 -38.89 5.35 -9.07
N ASP A 170 -38.91 5.14 -10.38
CA ASP A 170 -39.83 5.86 -11.29
C ASP A 170 -39.78 7.40 -11.12
N GLY A 171 -38.61 7.93 -10.77
CA GLY A 171 -38.41 9.36 -10.50
C GLY A 171 -38.90 9.85 -9.13
N GLN A 172 -39.53 9.00 -8.32
CA GLN A 172 -39.92 9.30 -6.94
C GLN A 172 -38.79 8.99 -5.97
N PHE A 173 -38.53 9.90 -5.03
CA PHE A 173 -37.55 9.68 -3.96
C PHE A 173 -38.04 8.63 -2.97
N LEU A 174 -37.17 7.67 -2.64
CA LEU A 174 -37.44 6.65 -1.63
C LEU A 174 -36.74 6.98 -0.32
N HIS A 175 -35.41 6.91 -0.30
CA HIS A 175 -34.59 7.14 0.89
C HIS A 175 -33.15 7.54 0.51
N TYR A 176 -32.38 7.91 1.54
CA TYR A 176 -30.95 8.14 1.42
C TYR A 176 -30.16 6.93 1.93
N VAL A 177 -29.07 6.61 1.24
CA VAL A 177 -28.04 5.69 1.74
C VAL A 177 -26.90 6.51 2.33
N PHE A 178 -26.52 6.16 3.56
CA PHE A 178 -25.49 6.82 4.35
C PHE A 178 -24.19 5.99 4.39
N PRO A 179 -23.07 6.59 4.84
CA PRO A 179 -21.81 5.86 4.98
C PRO A 179 -21.95 4.59 5.82
N TYR A 180 -21.21 3.55 5.45
CA TYR A 180 -21.22 2.19 6.02
C TYR A 180 -22.50 1.39 5.80
N GLN A 181 -23.35 1.81 4.87
CA GLN A 181 -24.50 1.05 4.37
C GLN A 181 -24.23 0.50 2.96
N PHE A 182 -24.89 -0.61 2.64
CA PHE A 182 -24.77 -1.21 1.30
C PHE A 182 -25.61 -0.43 0.29
N LEU A 183 -25.12 -0.36 -0.95
CA LEU A 183 -25.83 0.30 -2.04
C LEU A 183 -26.83 -0.62 -2.74
N ASP A 184 -26.57 -1.92 -2.70
CA ASP A 184 -27.19 -2.93 -3.55
C ASP A 184 -27.52 -4.21 -2.76
N SER A 185 -27.77 -4.08 -1.45
CA SER A 185 -28.13 -5.22 -0.58
C SER A 185 -29.47 -5.88 -0.94
N PRO A 186 -30.58 -5.17 -1.25
CA PRO A 186 -31.81 -5.84 -1.69
C PRO A 186 -31.63 -6.52 -3.06
N GLU A 187 -30.93 -5.87 -3.99
CA GLU A 187 -30.63 -6.40 -5.32
C GLU A 187 -29.73 -7.65 -5.24
N TRP A 188 -28.79 -7.65 -4.30
CA TRP A 188 -27.90 -8.78 -4.08
C TRP A 188 -28.65 -10.04 -3.61
N GLU A 189 -29.56 -9.88 -2.64
CA GLU A 189 -30.29 -10.97 -1.99
C GLU A 189 -31.44 -11.49 -2.86
N SER A 190 -32.06 -10.63 -3.67
CA SER A 190 -33.20 -10.98 -4.53
C SER A 190 -32.81 -11.87 -5.71
N LEU A 191 -31.58 -11.78 -6.20
CA LEU A 191 -31.12 -12.57 -7.34
C LEU A 191 -30.35 -13.81 -6.90
N ARG A 192 -30.60 -14.94 -7.56
CA ARG A 192 -29.74 -16.12 -7.43
C ARG A 192 -28.38 -15.89 -8.10
N PRO A 193 -27.31 -16.63 -7.73
CA PRO A 193 -25.99 -16.46 -8.34
C PRO A 193 -25.93 -16.71 -9.85
N SER A 194 -26.90 -17.45 -10.41
CA SER A 194 -27.01 -17.79 -11.84
C SER A 194 -27.97 -16.90 -12.62
N GLU A 195 -28.69 -16.01 -11.94
CA GLU A 195 -29.69 -15.14 -12.56
C GLU A 195 -29.08 -13.78 -12.86
N GLU A 196 -29.42 -13.25 -14.03
CA GLU A 196 -29.11 -11.88 -14.43
C GLU A 196 -30.33 -11.01 -14.12
N GLY A 197 -30.07 -9.82 -13.61
CA GLY A 197 -31.10 -8.82 -13.35
C GLY A 197 -30.52 -7.42 -13.41
N THR A 198 -31.41 -6.44 -13.49
CA THR A 198 -31.06 -5.03 -13.49
C THR A 198 -31.55 -4.36 -12.22
N PHE A 199 -30.89 -3.28 -11.83
CA PHE A 199 -31.35 -2.44 -10.72
C PHE A 199 -32.78 -1.97 -10.97
N GLN A 200 -33.63 -2.07 -9.94
CA GLN A 200 -35.03 -1.61 -9.97
C GLN A 200 -35.17 -0.16 -9.48
N VAL A 201 -34.07 0.43 -9.03
CA VAL A 201 -34.01 1.81 -8.53
C VAL A 201 -32.82 2.52 -9.17
N THR A 202 -32.92 3.84 -9.25
CA THR A 202 -31.83 4.73 -9.65
C THR A 202 -31.13 5.26 -8.40
N LEU A 203 -29.81 5.05 -8.33
CA LEU A 203 -28.97 5.56 -7.25
C LEU A 203 -28.11 6.71 -7.78
N THR A 204 -28.28 7.89 -7.20
CA THR A 204 -27.58 9.12 -7.60
C THR A 204 -26.82 9.70 -6.41
N ALA A 205 -25.56 10.09 -6.62
CA ALA A 205 -24.78 10.81 -5.61
C ALA A 205 -25.37 12.19 -5.33
N GLU A 206 -25.79 12.45 -4.08
CA GLU A 206 -26.19 13.80 -3.67
C GLU A 206 -24.97 14.67 -3.30
N THR A 207 -23.89 14.03 -2.85
CA THR A 207 -22.59 14.65 -2.59
C THR A 207 -21.48 13.88 -3.29
N ASP A 208 -20.25 14.38 -3.26
CA ASP A 208 -19.11 13.54 -3.61
C ASP A 208 -19.06 12.35 -2.64
N CYS A 209 -18.95 11.15 -3.18
CA CYS A 209 -19.00 9.89 -2.45
C CYS A 209 -17.78 9.03 -2.76
N SER A 210 -17.36 8.24 -1.78
CA SER A 210 -16.42 7.14 -1.98
C SER A 210 -17.06 5.81 -1.58
N PHE A 211 -16.81 4.75 -2.35
CA PHE A 211 -17.38 3.43 -2.11
C PHE A 211 -16.43 2.32 -2.53
N ILE A 212 -16.65 1.12 -1.99
CA ILE A 212 -15.93 -0.10 -2.37
C ILE A 212 -16.87 -1.09 -2.99
N THR A 213 -16.34 -1.94 -3.87
CA THR A 213 -17.13 -2.89 -4.64
C THR A 213 -16.48 -4.27 -4.64
N TRP A 214 -17.28 -5.29 -4.34
CA TRP A 214 -16.93 -6.69 -4.52
C TRP A 214 -17.63 -7.24 -5.78
N PRO A 215 -16.87 -7.73 -6.77
CA PRO A 215 -17.46 -8.40 -7.91
C PRO A 215 -18.21 -9.67 -7.47
N ARG A 216 -19.45 -9.85 -7.95
CA ARG A 216 -20.37 -10.90 -7.48
C ARG A 216 -19.75 -12.30 -7.54
N LYS A 217 -19.13 -12.65 -8.66
CA LYS A 217 -18.47 -13.96 -8.86
C LYS A 217 -17.35 -14.20 -7.85
N LYS A 218 -16.49 -13.20 -7.61
CA LYS A 218 -15.37 -13.30 -6.65
C LYS A 218 -15.87 -13.41 -5.22
N LEU A 219 -16.87 -12.60 -4.86
CA LEU A 219 -17.44 -12.60 -3.52
C LEU A 219 -18.11 -13.95 -3.21
N TYR A 220 -18.94 -14.49 -4.11
CA TYR A 220 -19.53 -15.81 -3.89
C TYR A 220 -18.49 -16.93 -3.74
N LEU A 221 -17.38 -16.88 -4.48
CA LEU A 221 -16.30 -17.84 -4.30
C LEU A 221 -15.67 -17.74 -2.91
N LEU A 222 -15.48 -16.52 -2.39
CA LEU A 222 -14.97 -16.29 -1.04
C LEU A 222 -15.96 -16.79 0.03
N LEU A 223 -17.25 -16.45 -0.10
CA LEU A 223 -18.30 -16.88 0.83
C LEU A 223 -18.46 -18.41 0.84
N ARG A 224 -18.30 -19.07 -0.31
CA ARG A 224 -18.29 -20.55 -0.38
C ARG A 224 -17.06 -21.18 0.27
N LYS A 225 -15.91 -20.51 0.19
CA LYS A 225 -14.64 -20.98 0.74
C LYS A 225 -14.59 -20.83 2.27
N ASP A 226 -15.09 -19.71 2.80
CA ASP A 226 -15.01 -19.37 4.21
C ASP A 226 -16.40 -19.13 4.83
N ARG A 227 -16.82 -20.08 5.68
CA ARG A 227 -18.12 -20.03 6.37
C ARG A 227 -18.23 -18.88 7.37
N TYR A 228 -17.12 -18.44 7.95
CA TYR A 228 -17.12 -17.32 8.89
C TYR A 228 -17.39 -16.01 8.15
N ILE A 229 -16.69 -15.78 7.03
CA ILE A 229 -16.95 -14.61 6.17
C ILE A 229 -18.39 -14.65 5.63
N ALA A 230 -18.87 -15.84 5.24
CA ALA A 230 -20.26 -15.99 4.78
C ALA A 230 -21.29 -15.52 5.82
N ARG A 231 -21.17 -15.99 7.06
CA ARG A 231 -22.07 -15.57 8.15
C ARG A 231 -21.96 -14.08 8.46
N LEU A 232 -20.73 -13.55 8.42
CA LEU A 232 -20.48 -12.12 8.63
C LEU A 232 -21.23 -11.27 7.60
N PHE A 233 -21.10 -11.59 6.31
CA PHE A 233 -21.82 -10.89 5.24
C PHE A 233 -23.33 -11.07 5.35
N SER A 234 -23.84 -12.28 5.61
CA SER A 234 -25.28 -12.50 5.80
C SER A 234 -25.85 -11.68 6.96
N SER A 235 -25.11 -11.54 8.07
CA SER A 235 -25.53 -10.70 9.20
C SER A 235 -25.57 -9.22 8.83
N HIS A 236 -24.56 -8.73 8.11
CA HIS A 236 -24.50 -7.32 7.70
C HIS A 236 -25.58 -6.98 6.67
N LEU A 237 -25.77 -7.83 5.67
CA LEU A 237 -26.81 -7.66 4.66
C LEU A 237 -28.20 -7.74 5.28
N GLY A 238 -28.44 -8.69 6.19
CA GLY A 238 -29.71 -8.79 6.90
C GLY A 238 -30.01 -7.56 7.76
N TYR A 239 -29.00 -7.02 8.46
CA TYR A 239 -29.14 -5.79 9.23
C TYR A 239 -29.43 -4.58 8.32
N ASP A 240 -28.68 -4.42 7.24
CA ASP A 240 -28.84 -3.30 6.30
C ASP A 240 -30.21 -3.33 5.59
N ILE A 241 -30.72 -4.51 5.23
CA ILE A 241 -32.07 -4.66 4.65
C ILE A 241 -33.15 -4.34 5.69
N SER A 242 -32.94 -4.65 6.97
CA SER A 242 -33.93 -4.38 8.02
C SER A 242 -34.08 -2.91 8.39
N GLU A 243 -33.06 -2.09 8.09
CA GLU A 243 -33.03 -0.65 8.37
C GLU A 243 -33.53 0.19 7.17
N LYS A 244 -33.81 -0.43 6.02
CA LYS A 244 -34.30 0.22 4.78
C LYS A 244 -35.81 0.02 4.59
#